data_AF-A0A7G8DDN2-F1
#
_entry.id   AF-A0A7G8DDN2-F1
#
_cell.length_a   1.000
_cell.length_b   1.000
_cell.length_c   1.000
_cell.angle_alpha   90.00
_cell.angle_beta   90.00
_cell.angle_gamma   90.00
#
_symmetry.space_group_name_H-M   'P 1'
#
loop_
_entity.id
_entity.type
_entity.pdbx_description
1 polymer ?
#
loop_
_entity_poly.entity_id
_entity_poly.type
_entity_poly.pdbx_seq_one_letter_code
_entity_poly.pdbx_strand_id
1 'polypeptide(L)'
;MALDLTATTASLKARGIRGSLLSEKGSFYWRVRVTDTEGERKTRKIPLRLAAEPSALALAESRIVELSGQIQEQGALPDQLPWDVRKVVPAGKKNTVTVAVAVQALEVDFWKGKIRTTAAERTWERLKAETDRLPQQATLTMDLLVGVGEQQKPGSRTRLEFLKVSKRLAKLMRVGGTDRLDDLKTPYEPEARGIPSDAEIQQVVEATIDDPTWGWAT
;
A
#
# COMPACT_ATOMS: atom_id res chain seq x y z
N MET A 1 -46.20 7.80 13.79
CA MET A 1 -46.63 6.46 14.24
C MET A 1 -45.39 5.67 14.64
N ALA A 2 -45.35 5.09 15.85
CA ALA A 2 -44.27 4.18 16.23
C ALA A 2 -44.49 2.85 15.50
N LEU A 3 -43.47 2.33 14.80
CA LEU A 3 -43.56 1.00 14.23
C LEU A 3 -43.59 -0.05 15.34
N ASP A 4 -44.42 -1.07 15.17
CA ASP A 4 -44.36 -2.26 16.01
C ASP A 4 -43.21 -3.16 15.56
N LEU A 5 -42.20 -3.28 16.42
CA LEU A 5 -40.99 -4.10 16.20
C LEU A 5 -40.99 -5.37 17.07
N THR A 6 -42.06 -5.59 17.84
CA THR A 6 -42.13 -6.70 18.82
C THR A 6 -42.14 -8.05 18.13
N ALA A 7 -42.93 -8.20 17.06
CA ALA A 7 -43.02 -9.43 16.27
C ALA A 7 -41.67 -9.82 15.64
N THR A 8 -40.98 -8.87 14.98
CA THR A 8 -39.66 -9.12 14.38
C THR A 8 -38.61 -9.44 15.43
N THR A 9 -38.63 -8.75 16.58
CA THR A 9 -37.72 -9.04 17.69
C THR A 9 -37.98 -10.41 18.30
N ALA A 10 -39.25 -10.85 18.38
CA ALA A 10 -39.61 -12.19 18.82
C ALA A 10 -39.13 -13.27 17.82
N SER A 11 -39.26 -13.04 16.51
CA SER A 11 -38.73 -13.92 15.46
C SER A 11 -37.23 -14.13 15.60
N LEU A 12 -36.46 -13.05 15.82
CA LEU A 12 -35.00 -13.13 16.01
C LEU A 12 -34.63 -13.98 17.24
N LYS A 13 -35.35 -13.81 18.35
CA LYS A 13 -35.15 -14.61 19.57
C LYS A 13 -35.48 -16.08 19.36
N ALA A 14 -36.55 -16.38 18.62
CA ALA A 14 -36.93 -17.76 18.28
C ALA A 14 -35.84 -18.47 17.45
N ARG A 15 -35.07 -17.71 16.65
CA ARG A 15 -33.90 -18.20 15.90
C ARG A 15 -32.61 -18.25 16.73
N GLY A 16 -32.67 -17.97 18.04
CA GLY A 16 -31.50 -17.93 18.92
C GLY A 16 -30.59 -16.72 18.72
N ILE A 17 -31.00 -15.74 17.90
CA ILE A 17 -30.21 -14.54 17.62
C ILE A 17 -30.35 -13.58 18.81
N ARG A 18 -29.21 -13.24 19.41
CA ARG A 18 -29.16 -12.28 20.54
C ARG A 18 -29.33 -10.86 20.01
N GLY A 19 -30.14 -10.05 20.69
CA GLY A 19 -30.30 -8.63 20.40
C GLY A 19 -31.75 -8.21 20.16
N SER A 20 -31.93 -6.95 19.79
CA SER A 20 -33.25 -6.35 19.51
C SER A 20 -33.17 -5.41 18.32
N LEU A 21 -34.19 -5.45 17.45
CA LEU A 21 -34.37 -4.44 16.41
C LEU A 21 -34.90 -3.15 17.04
N LEU A 22 -34.31 -2.02 16.65
CA LEU A 22 -34.69 -0.68 17.11
C LEU A 22 -34.94 0.22 15.89
N SER A 23 -35.91 1.11 15.98
CA SER A 23 -36.08 2.23 15.06
C SER A 23 -35.71 3.53 15.76
N GLU A 24 -34.74 4.27 15.23
CA GLU A 24 -34.30 5.54 15.80
C GLU A 24 -34.03 6.53 14.65
N LYS A 25 -34.45 7.79 14.77
CA LYS A 25 -34.23 8.84 13.76
C LYS A 25 -34.61 8.42 12.32
N GLY A 26 -35.70 7.64 12.18
CA GLY A 26 -36.18 7.17 10.88
C GLY A 26 -35.33 6.06 10.24
N SER A 27 -34.43 5.40 10.98
CA SER A 27 -33.62 4.28 10.50
C SER A 27 -33.66 3.07 11.42
N PHE A 28 -33.44 1.87 10.87
CA PHE A 28 -33.34 0.64 11.65
C PHE A 28 -31.91 0.38 12.16
N TYR A 29 -31.83 -0.10 13.40
CA TYR A 29 -30.60 -0.49 14.08
C TYR A 29 -30.79 -1.85 14.75
N TRP A 30 -29.73 -2.66 14.76
CA TRP A 30 -29.67 -3.87 15.56
C TRP A 30 -28.83 -3.63 16.80
N ARG A 31 -29.45 -3.73 17.98
CA ARG A 31 -28.74 -3.62 19.26
C ARG A 31 -28.37 -4.99 19.76
N VAL A 32 -27.08 -5.27 19.87
CA VAL A 32 -26.54 -6.57 20.27
C VAL A 32 -25.25 -6.40 21.06
N ARG A 33 -24.93 -7.38 21.92
CA ARG A 33 -23.63 -7.48 22.59
C ARG A 33 -22.72 -8.36 21.75
N VAL A 34 -21.65 -7.78 21.21
CA VAL A 34 -20.73 -8.43 20.27
C VAL A 34 -19.28 -8.27 20.75
N THR A 35 -18.43 -9.21 20.37
CA THR A 35 -16.98 -9.11 20.57
C THR A 35 -16.40 -8.28 19.44
N ASP A 36 -15.57 -7.29 19.77
CA ASP A 36 -14.82 -6.49 18.79
C ASP A 36 -13.61 -7.27 18.23
N THR A 37 -12.97 -6.75 17.19
CA THR A 37 -11.72 -7.32 16.64
C THR A 37 -10.57 -7.34 17.66
N GLU A 38 -10.61 -6.45 18.65
CA GLU A 38 -9.69 -6.40 19.80
C GLU A 38 -10.05 -7.37 20.94
N GLY A 39 -11.10 -8.19 20.78
CA GLY A 39 -11.50 -9.21 21.76
C GLY A 39 -12.40 -8.72 22.90
N GLU A 40 -12.73 -7.43 22.97
CA GLU A 40 -13.61 -6.88 23.99
C GLU A 40 -15.10 -7.06 23.67
N ARG A 41 -15.89 -7.53 24.65
CA ARG A 41 -17.34 -7.70 24.51
C ARG A 41 -18.13 -6.46 24.95
N LYS A 42 -18.63 -5.68 23.98
CA LYS A 42 -19.41 -4.45 24.23
C LYS A 42 -20.78 -4.49 23.57
N THR A 43 -21.75 -3.79 24.15
CA THR A 43 -23.07 -3.59 23.56
C THR A 43 -22.97 -2.50 22.48
N ARG A 44 -23.33 -2.84 21.24
CA ARG A 44 -23.29 -1.92 20.10
C ARG A 44 -24.67 -1.80 19.44
N LYS A 45 -24.90 -0.63 18.84
CA LYS A 45 -26.02 -0.38 17.92
C LYS A 45 -25.46 -0.41 16.50
N ILE A 46 -25.77 -1.47 15.75
CA ILE A 46 -25.29 -1.67 14.39
C ILE A 46 -26.32 -1.09 13.42
N PRO A 47 -25.97 -0.10 12.58
CA PRO A 47 -26.91 0.49 11.64
C PRO A 47 -27.24 -0.50 10.52
N LEU A 48 -28.53 -0.74 10.28
CA LEU A 48 -28.96 -1.60 9.17
C LEU A 48 -29.02 -0.86 7.83
N ARG A 49 -28.81 0.47 7.79
CA ARG A 49 -28.97 1.33 6.59
C ARG A 49 -30.29 1.09 5.84
N LEU A 50 -31.38 1.00 6.60
CA LEU A 50 -32.74 0.90 6.10
C LEU A 50 -33.58 1.99 6.75
N ALA A 51 -34.46 2.61 5.97
CA ALA A 51 -35.47 3.50 6.50
C ALA A 51 -36.40 2.71 7.43
N ALA A 52 -36.86 3.33 8.51
CA ALA A 52 -37.77 2.74 9.47
C ALA A 52 -39.20 2.70 8.90
N GLU A 53 -39.41 1.88 7.86
CA GLU A 53 -40.68 1.69 7.17
C GLU A 53 -41.17 0.24 7.34
N PRO A 54 -42.50 0.00 7.38
CA PRO A 54 -43.04 -1.35 7.54
C PRO A 54 -42.61 -2.31 6.41
N SER A 55 -42.49 -1.80 5.18
CA SER A 55 -42.01 -2.52 3.99
C SER A 55 -40.58 -3.05 4.15
N ALA A 56 -39.75 -2.38 4.95
CA ALA A 56 -38.34 -2.72 5.15
C ALA A 56 -38.09 -3.67 6.33
N LEU A 57 -39.12 -4.08 7.08
CA LEU A 57 -38.98 -4.97 8.25
C LEU A 57 -38.44 -6.36 7.89
N ALA A 58 -38.98 -6.99 6.83
CA ALA A 58 -38.51 -8.30 6.38
C ALA A 58 -37.04 -8.26 5.95
N LEU A 59 -36.63 -7.17 5.28
CA LEU A 59 -35.25 -6.97 4.88
C LEU A 59 -34.33 -6.69 6.07
N ALA A 60 -34.81 -5.94 7.07
CA ALA A 60 -34.10 -5.70 8.32
C ALA A 60 -33.85 -7.01 9.09
N GLU A 61 -34.85 -7.88 9.16
CA GLU A 61 -34.70 -9.22 9.76
C GLU A 61 -33.67 -10.06 9.02
N SER A 62 -33.75 -10.12 7.68
CA SER A 62 -32.79 -10.86 6.85
C SER A 62 -31.35 -10.38 7.07
N ARG A 63 -31.12 -9.06 7.09
CA ARG A 63 -29.80 -8.47 7.38
C ARG A 63 -29.27 -8.88 8.76
N ILE A 64 -30.12 -8.87 9.79
CA ILE A 64 -29.71 -9.29 11.14
C ILE A 64 -29.31 -10.76 11.15
N VAL A 65 -30.09 -11.63 10.48
CA VAL A 65 -29.81 -13.07 10.41
C VAL A 65 -28.47 -13.32 9.71
N GLU A 66 -28.24 -12.70 8.57
CA GLU A 66 -26.98 -12.81 7.81
C GLU A 66 -25.78 -12.38 8.65
N LEU A 67 -25.84 -11.19 9.27
CA LEU A 67 -24.75 -10.70 10.10
C LEU A 67 -24.54 -11.57 11.35
N SER A 68 -25.61 -12.11 11.95
CA SER A 68 -25.48 -12.99 13.11
C SER A 68 -24.74 -14.30 12.77
N GLY A 69 -24.97 -14.85 11.57
CA GLY A 69 -24.24 -16.02 11.07
C GLY A 69 -22.75 -15.72 10.92
N GLN A 70 -22.40 -14.58 10.30
CA GLN A 70 -21.01 -14.18 10.13
C GLN A 70 -20.27 -13.98 11.46
N ILE A 71 -20.92 -13.36 12.45
CA ILE A 71 -20.34 -13.18 13.80
C ILE A 71 -20.12 -14.54 14.47
N GLN A 72 -21.02 -15.49 14.27
CA GLN A 72 -20.90 -16.83 14.83
C GLN A 72 -19.75 -17.62 14.19
N GLU A 73 -19.53 -17.46 12.89
CA GLU A 73 -18.42 -18.08 12.15
C GLU A 73 -17.05 -17.44 12.49
N GLN A 74 -16.98 -16.11 12.57
CA GLN A 74 -15.73 -15.36 12.76
C GLN A 74 -15.38 -15.12 14.23
N GLY A 75 -16.33 -15.28 15.15
CA GLY A 75 -16.16 -15.03 16.59
C GLY A 75 -16.12 -13.54 16.98
N ALA A 76 -16.09 -12.63 16.01
CA ALA A 76 -16.05 -11.18 16.19
C ALA A 76 -16.98 -10.47 15.20
N LEU A 77 -17.29 -9.20 15.49
CA LEU A 77 -18.00 -8.33 14.55
C LEU A 77 -17.09 -8.05 13.34
N PRO A 78 -17.54 -8.29 12.10
CA PRO A 78 -16.73 -7.95 10.92
C PRO A 78 -16.54 -6.43 10.83
N ASP A 79 -15.33 -6.00 10.43
CA ASP A 79 -15.01 -4.59 10.19
C ASP A 79 -15.91 -3.94 9.12
N GLN A 80 -16.47 -4.75 8.24
CA GLN A 80 -17.38 -4.33 7.18
C GLN A 80 -18.71 -5.07 7.27
N LEU A 81 -19.82 -4.32 7.27
CA LEU A 81 -21.15 -4.90 7.32
C LEU A 81 -21.60 -5.38 5.93
N PRO A 82 -22.39 -6.47 5.82
CA PRO A 82 -22.79 -7.05 4.53
C PRO A 82 -23.49 -6.07 3.57
N TRP A 83 -24.25 -5.14 4.14
CA TRP A 83 -25.03 -4.13 3.40
C TRP A 83 -24.35 -2.77 3.30
N ASP A 84 -23.14 -2.63 3.83
CA ASP A 84 -22.33 -1.49 3.45
C ASP A 84 -22.01 -1.69 1.98
N VAL A 85 -22.68 -0.90 1.12
CA VAL A 85 -22.37 -0.77 -0.30
C VAL A 85 -20.87 -0.76 -0.36
N ARG A 86 -20.27 -1.75 -1.04
CA ARG A 86 -18.85 -1.72 -1.38
C ARG A 86 -18.60 -0.29 -1.84
N LYS A 87 -18.00 0.52 -0.97
CA LYS A 87 -17.02 1.46 -1.46
C LYS A 87 -16.00 0.50 -1.97
N VAL A 88 -16.14 0.21 -3.26
CA VAL A 88 -15.04 -0.15 -4.11
C VAL A 88 -14.09 1.02 -3.90
N VAL A 89 -13.33 1.02 -2.79
CA VAL A 89 -11.91 1.19 -2.91
C VAL A 89 -11.62 0.11 -3.93
N PRO A 90 -11.34 0.47 -5.18
CA PRO A 90 -10.95 -0.55 -6.10
C PRO A 90 -9.73 -1.18 -5.43
N ALA A 91 -9.90 -2.40 -4.91
CA ALA A 91 -8.91 -3.43 -5.19
C ALA A 91 -8.65 -3.21 -6.66
N GLY A 92 -7.49 -2.59 -6.92
CA GLY A 92 -7.27 -1.76 -8.10
C GLY A 92 -7.92 -2.44 -9.29
N LYS A 93 -8.59 -1.68 -10.17
CA LYS A 93 -8.64 -2.15 -11.56
C LYS A 93 -7.24 -2.70 -11.79
N LYS A 94 -7.11 -4.01 -12.07
CA LYS A 94 -5.90 -4.53 -12.67
C LYS A 94 -5.89 -3.90 -14.06
N ASN A 95 -5.66 -2.58 -14.12
CA ASN A 95 -4.84 -2.02 -15.15
C ASN A 95 -3.58 -2.83 -14.94
N THR A 96 -3.43 -3.84 -15.78
CA THR A 96 -2.20 -4.59 -15.93
C THR A 96 -1.18 -3.56 -16.40
N VAL A 97 -0.69 -2.76 -15.46
CA VAL A 97 0.23 -1.67 -15.75
C VAL A 97 1.53 -2.35 -16.06
N THR A 98 2.00 -2.17 -17.29
CA THR A 98 3.32 -2.66 -17.67
C THR A 98 4.39 -1.86 -16.96
N VAL A 99 5.55 -2.45 -16.78
CA VAL A 99 6.72 -1.75 -16.23
C VAL A 99 6.99 -0.46 -17.00
N ALA A 100 6.91 -0.47 -18.33
CA ALA A 100 7.14 0.71 -19.17
C ALA A 100 6.21 1.88 -18.80
N VAL A 101 4.91 1.60 -18.60
CA VAL A 101 3.93 2.62 -18.20
C VAL A 101 4.22 3.14 -16.79
N ALA A 102 4.64 2.26 -15.87
CA ALA A 102 5.01 2.66 -14.52
C ALA A 102 6.27 3.53 -14.49
N VAL A 103 7.27 3.22 -15.33
CA VAL A 103 8.49 4.02 -15.49
C VAL A 103 8.18 5.38 -16.07
N GLN A 104 7.29 5.45 -17.06
CA GLN A 104 6.85 6.73 -17.62
C GLN A 104 6.10 7.58 -16.57
N ALA A 105 5.25 6.97 -15.76
CA ALA A 105 4.60 7.65 -14.64
C ALA A 105 5.63 8.17 -13.62
N LEU A 106 6.67 7.39 -13.34
CA LEU A 106 7.77 7.78 -12.46
C LEU A 106 8.56 8.97 -13.03
N GLU A 107 8.79 9.01 -14.34
CA GLU A 107 9.44 10.13 -15.02
C GLU A 107 8.63 11.42 -14.85
N VAL A 108 7.32 11.36 -15.14
CA VAL A 108 6.41 12.50 -14.98
C VAL A 108 6.38 12.99 -13.53
N ASP A 109 6.30 12.08 -12.56
CA ASP A 109 6.35 12.41 -11.13
C ASP A 109 7.69 13.04 -10.73
N PHE A 110 8.80 12.50 -11.24
CA PHE A 110 10.14 13.02 -10.94
C PHE A 110 10.34 14.46 -11.45
N TRP A 111 9.88 14.76 -12.66
CA TRP A 111 10.04 16.09 -13.27
C TRP A 111 8.98 17.11 -12.84
N LYS A 112 7.94 16.67 -12.13
CA LYS A 112 6.85 17.54 -11.67
C LYS A 112 7.40 18.69 -10.80
N GLY A 113 7.24 19.92 -11.28
CA GLY A 113 7.68 21.12 -10.57
C GLY A 113 9.20 21.31 -10.51
N LYS A 114 9.98 20.57 -11.31
CA LYS A 114 11.44 20.70 -11.36
C LYS A 114 11.91 21.45 -12.59
N ILE A 115 12.94 22.28 -12.40
CA ILE A 115 13.74 22.84 -13.49
C ILE A 115 14.74 21.79 -13.93
N ARG A 116 14.91 21.61 -15.24
CA ARG A 116 15.92 20.70 -15.80
C ARG A 116 17.31 21.30 -15.64
N THR A 117 18.10 20.69 -14.78
CA THR A 117 19.51 21.01 -14.55
C THR A 117 20.35 19.77 -14.76
N THR A 118 21.65 19.93 -15.02
CA THR A 118 22.58 18.80 -15.21
C THR A 118 22.62 17.86 -14.00
N ALA A 119 22.46 18.39 -12.78
CA ALA A 119 22.37 17.59 -11.55
C ALA A 119 21.06 16.78 -11.47
N ALA A 120 19.93 17.38 -11.88
CA ALA A 120 18.65 16.68 -11.93
C ALA A 120 18.66 15.57 -12.99
N GLU A 121 19.27 15.81 -14.14
CA GLU A 121 19.45 14.82 -15.21
C GLU A 121 20.29 13.62 -14.74
N ARG A 122 21.45 13.86 -14.11
CA ARG A 122 22.25 12.78 -13.52
C ARG A 122 21.49 11.97 -12.47
N THR A 123 20.58 12.62 -11.74
CA THR A 123 19.72 11.91 -10.77
C THR A 123 18.68 11.05 -11.49
N TRP A 124 18.08 11.57 -12.56
CA TRP A 124 17.15 10.82 -13.40
C TRP A 124 17.82 9.61 -14.06
N GLU A 125 19.01 9.78 -14.62
CA GLU A 125 19.79 8.69 -15.24
C GLU A 125 20.06 7.55 -14.24
N ARG A 126 20.39 7.88 -12.99
CA ARG A 126 20.56 6.87 -11.93
C ARG A 126 19.27 6.11 -11.64
N LEU A 127 18.12 6.80 -11.57
CA LEU A 127 16.82 6.15 -11.38
C LEU A 127 16.48 5.24 -12.57
N LYS A 128 16.71 5.76 -13.79
CA LYS A 128 16.44 5.05 -15.04
C LYS A 128 17.27 3.77 -15.13
N ALA A 129 18.56 3.82 -14.79
CA ALA A 129 19.44 2.66 -14.79
C ALA A 129 18.93 1.51 -13.91
N GLU A 130 18.27 1.82 -12.78
CA GLU A 130 17.66 0.79 -11.94
C GLU A 130 16.35 0.25 -12.53
N THR A 131 15.55 1.09 -13.19
CA THR A 131 14.33 0.64 -13.86
C THR A 131 14.59 -0.14 -15.15
N ASP A 132 15.71 0.10 -15.83
CA ASP A 132 16.11 -0.61 -17.05
C ASP A 132 16.42 -2.10 -16.77
N ARG A 133 16.68 -2.46 -15.50
CA ARG A 133 16.80 -3.87 -15.06
C ARG A 133 15.48 -4.63 -15.09
N LEU A 134 14.36 -3.93 -15.13
CA LEU A 134 13.03 -4.55 -15.14
C LEU A 134 12.58 -4.85 -16.59
N PRO A 135 11.89 -5.99 -16.83
CA PRO A 135 11.33 -6.29 -18.14
C PRO A 135 10.18 -5.32 -18.46
N GLN A 136 10.41 -4.41 -19.40
CA GLN A 136 9.53 -3.26 -19.69
C GLN A 136 8.10 -3.65 -20.11
N GLN A 137 7.95 -4.80 -20.79
CA GLN A 137 6.64 -5.29 -21.25
C GLN A 137 5.91 -6.16 -20.21
N ALA A 138 6.58 -6.55 -19.12
CA ALA A 138 5.97 -7.37 -18.09
C ALA A 138 4.96 -6.56 -17.28
N THR A 139 4.00 -7.28 -16.68
CA THR A 139 3.08 -6.67 -15.71
C THR A 139 3.86 -6.32 -14.45
N LEU A 140 3.72 -5.08 -13.98
CA LEU A 140 4.28 -4.65 -12.72
C LEU A 140 3.57 -5.38 -11.56
N THR A 141 4.30 -6.27 -10.90
CA THR A 141 3.83 -7.02 -9.73
C THR A 141 4.88 -6.97 -8.63
N MET A 142 4.46 -7.19 -7.38
CA MET A 142 5.41 -7.25 -6.26
C MET A 142 6.36 -8.44 -6.41
N ASP A 143 5.89 -9.57 -6.93
CA ASP A 143 6.74 -10.74 -7.18
C ASP A 143 7.84 -10.47 -8.19
N LEU A 144 7.55 -9.70 -9.25
CA LEU A 144 8.56 -9.26 -10.21
C LEU A 144 9.64 -8.40 -9.52
N LEU A 145 9.23 -7.42 -8.72
CA LEU A 145 10.16 -6.52 -8.03
C LEU A 145 11.04 -7.26 -7.02
N VAL A 146 10.45 -8.17 -6.24
CA VAL A 146 11.15 -9.04 -5.28
C VAL A 146 12.14 -9.94 -6.02
N GLY A 147 11.70 -10.63 -7.08
CA GLY A 147 12.54 -11.57 -7.82
C GLY A 147 13.76 -10.91 -8.48
N VAL A 148 13.60 -9.71 -9.06
CA VAL A 148 14.75 -8.97 -9.61
C VAL A 148 15.67 -8.44 -8.50
N GLY A 149 15.12 -8.08 -7.34
CA GLY A 149 15.88 -7.64 -6.17
C GLY A 149 16.72 -8.76 -5.54
N GLU A 150 16.20 -9.98 -5.50
CA GLU A 150 16.88 -11.18 -5.02
C GLU A 150 18.08 -11.57 -5.89
N GLN A 151 18.00 -11.32 -7.20
CA GLN A 151 19.11 -11.55 -8.13
C GLN A 151 20.31 -10.61 -7.87
N GLN A 152 20.12 -9.51 -7.14
CA GLN A 152 21.21 -8.59 -6.82
C GLN A 152 22.00 -9.08 -5.60
N LYS A 153 23.33 -8.89 -5.64
CA LYS A 153 24.23 -9.27 -4.56
C LYS A 153 23.76 -8.65 -3.22
N PRO A 154 23.52 -9.46 -2.16
CA PRO A 154 23.26 -8.96 -0.83
C PRO A 154 24.37 -8.01 -0.35
N GLY A 155 23.99 -6.97 0.37
CA GLY A 155 24.91 -5.96 0.90
C GLY A 155 25.53 -5.04 -0.16
N SER A 156 25.08 -5.09 -1.43
CA SER A 156 25.60 -4.20 -2.48
C SER A 156 24.84 -2.87 -2.57
N ARG A 157 25.54 -1.82 -3.02
CA ARG A 157 24.92 -0.54 -3.35
C ARG A 157 23.83 -0.68 -4.41
N THR A 158 24.07 -1.52 -5.41
CA THR A 158 23.11 -1.79 -6.50
C THR A 158 21.79 -2.34 -5.96
N ARG A 159 21.83 -3.35 -5.08
CA ARG A 159 20.62 -3.89 -4.44
C ARG A 159 19.89 -2.83 -3.65
N LEU A 160 20.61 -2.02 -2.86
CA LEU A 160 20.02 -0.95 -2.06
C LEU A 160 19.29 0.08 -2.94
N GLU A 161 19.92 0.57 -4.00
CA GLU A 161 19.32 1.56 -4.90
C GLU A 161 18.15 0.96 -5.69
N PHE A 162 18.30 -0.26 -6.21
CA PHE A 162 17.21 -0.97 -6.88
C PHE A 162 15.97 -1.14 -5.98
N LEU A 163 16.14 -1.54 -4.71
CA LEU A 163 15.02 -1.70 -3.77
C LEU A 163 14.35 -0.36 -3.44
N LYS A 164 15.13 0.74 -3.34
CA LYS A 164 14.57 2.09 -3.15
C LYS A 164 13.71 2.52 -4.33
N VAL A 165 14.21 2.35 -5.56
CA VAL A 165 13.49 2.69 -6.79
C VAL A 165 12.25 1.82 -6.95
N SER A 166 12.37 0.52 -6.73
CA SER A 166 11.26 -0.45 -6.76
C SER A 166 10.17 -0.10 -5.76
N LYS A 167 10.54 0.28 -4.53
CA LYS A 167 9.57 0.72 -3.51
C LYS A 167 8.84 2.00 -3.93
N ARG A 168 9.55 2.96 -4.55
CA ARG A 168 8.94 4.19 -5.07
C ARG A 168 7.95 3.88 -6.20
N LEU A 169 8.35 3.03 -7.14
CA LEU A 169 7.54 2.63 -8.29
C LEU A 169 6.29 1.84 -7.84
N ALA A 170 6.43 0.92 -6.88
CA ALA A 170 5.31 0.21 -6.26
C ALA A 170 4.31 1.17 -5.57
N LYS A 171 4.81 2.17 -4.82
CA LYS A 171 3.95 3.17 -4.18
C LYS A 171 3.20 4.04 -5.19
N LEU A 172 3.88 4.50 -6.24
CA LEU A 172 3.29 5.34 -7.29
C LEU A 172 2.15 4.60 -7.99
N MET A 173 2.37 3.31 -8.30
CA MET A 173 1.39 2.46 -8.97
C MET A 173 0.41 1.75 -8.02
N ARG A 174 0.50 2.01 -6.72
CA ARG A 174 -0.34 1.41 -5.67
C ARG A 174 -0.31 -0.12 -5.66
N VAL A 175 0.86 -0.69 -5.96
CA VAL A 175 1.13 -2.12 -5.81
C VAL A 175 1.34 -2.41 -4.32
N GLY A 176 0.47 -3.24 -3.74
CA GLY A 176 0.55 -3.64 -2.34
C GLY A 176 1.74 -4.56 -2.02
N GLY A 177 2.04 -4.72 -0.73
CA GLY A 177 3.08 -5.65 -0.26
C GLY A 177 4.51 -5.10 -0.26
N THR A 178 4.68 -3.78 -0.11
CA THR A 178 6.01 -3.14 -0.11
C THR A 178 6.93 -3.61 1.02
N ASP A 179 6.37 -4.21 2.07
CA ASP A 179 7.12 -4.73 3.21
C ASP A 179 8.05 -5.88 2.77
N ARG A 180 7.64 -6.65 1.76
CA ARG A 180 8.49 -7.69 1.14
C ARG A 180 9.78 -7.14 0.54
N LEU A 181 9.79 -5.88 0.09
CA LEU A 181 11.01 -5.22 -0.38
C LEU A 181 11.88 -4.71 0.78
N ASP A 182 11.27 -4.43 1.93
CA ASP A 182 12.00 -4.07 3.14
C ASP A 182 12.72 -5.29 3.75
N ASP A 183 12.09 -6.47 3.70
CA ASP A 183 12.69 -7.74 4.14
C ASP A 183 13.96 -8.10 3.35
N LEU A 184 14.06 -7.65 2.10
CA LEU A 184 15.25 -7.85 1.26
C LEU A 184 16.40 -6.88 1.56
N LYS A 185 16.20 -5.89 2.42
CA LYS A 185 17.23 -4.88 2.72
C LYS A 185 18.31 -5.46 3.62
N THR A 186 19.49 -5.51 3.05
CA THR A 186 20.75 -5.74 3.76
C THR A 186 21.50 -4.42 3.87
N PRO A 187 22.07 -4.07 5.03
CA PRO A 187 22.94 -2.91 5.17
C PRO A 187 24.06 -2.92 4.11
N TYR A 188 24.25 -1.78 3.45
CA TYR A 188 25.40 -1.58 2.55
C TYR A 188 26.48 -0.85 3.32
N GLU A 189 27.68 -1.44 3.36
CA GLU A 189 28.88 -0.79 3.86
C GLU A 189 29.73 -0.36 2.67
N PRO A 190 30.02 0.94 2.52
CA PRO A 190 30.89 1.41 1.45
C PRO A 190 32.33 0.92 1.68
N GLU A 191 32.94 0.39 0.62
CA GLU A 191 34.37 0.09 0.64
C GLU A 191 35.16 1.37 0.93
N ALA A 192 36.15 1.25 1.83
CA ALA A 192 37.07 2.32 2.11
C ALA A 192 37.83 2.66 0.84
N ARG A 193 37.80 3.93 0.43
CA ARG A 193 38.60 4.39 -0.70
C ARG A 193 40.03 4.59 -0.22
N GLY A 194 40.99 3.99 -0.92
CA GLY A 194 42.40 4.32 -0.73
C GLY A 194 42.61 5.80 -0.98
N ILE A 195 43.27 6.47 -0.03
CA ILE A 195 43.75 7.83 -0.23
C ILE A 195 45.09 7.68 -0.97
N PRO A 196 45.27 8.33 -2.14
CA PRO A 196 46.53 8.29 -2.85
C PRO A 196 47.67 8.78 -1.95
N SER A 197 48.83 8.13 -2.07
CA SER A 197 50.07 8.59 -1.45
C SER A 197 50.61 9.85 -2.13
N ASP A 198 51.46 10.60 -1.43
CA ASP A 198 52.12 11.79 -1.98
C ASP A 198 52.87 11.49 -3.30
N ALA A 199 53.46 10.30 -3.43
CA ALA A 199 54.14 9.87 -4.65
C ALA A 199 53.16 9.62 -5.82
N GLU A 200 52.00 9.01 -5.56
CA GLU A 200 50.95 8.83 -6.57
C GLU A 200 50.34 10.17 -6.98
N ILE A 201 50.19 11.11 -6.03
CA ILE A 201 49.74 12.47 -6.31
C ILE A 201 50.77 13.19 -7.19
N GLN A 202 52.06 13.12 -6.83
CA GLN A 202 53.13 13.73 -7.61
C GLN A 202 53.18 13.19 -9.04
N GLN A 203 53.03 11.88 -9.23
CA GLN A 203 53.01 11.27 -10.56
C GLN A 203 51.84 11.78 -11.42
N VAL A 204 50.66 11.96 -10.82
CA VAL A 204 49.51 12.55 -11.53
C VAL A 204 49.80 14.01 -11.88
N VAL A 205 50.35 14.79 -10.95
CA VAL A 205 50.71 16.19 -11.19
C VAL A 205 51.71 16.31 -12.34
N GLU A 206 52.78 15.54 -12.34
CA GLU A 206 53.78 15.50 -13.43
C GLU A 206 53.18 15.07 -14.77
N ALA A 207 52.20 14.17 -14.76
CA ALA A 207 51.55 13.67 -15.97
C ALA A 207 50.46 14.60 -16.54
N THR A 208 49.95 15.56 -15.74
CA THR A 208 48.80 16.39 -16.12
C THR A 208 49.14 17.88 -16.24
N ILE A 209 50.30 18.32 -15.73
CA ILE A 209 50.78 19.69 -15.89
C ILE A 209 51.46 19.85 -17.25
N ASP A 210 50.85 20.67 -18.12
CA ASP A 210 51.39 20.99 -19.45
C ASP A 210 52.58 21.98 -19.38
N ASP A 211 52.61 22.87 -18.39
CA ASP A 211 53.69 23.85 -18.16
C ASP A 211 54.35 23.66 -16.78
N PRO A 212 55.64 23.26 -16.71
CA PRO A 212 56.32 22.96 -15.45
C PRO A 212 56.52 24.15 -14.51
N THR A 213 56.26 25.39 -14.97
CA THR A 213 56.42 26.62 -14.18
C THR A 213 55.07 27.22 -13.75
N TRP A 214 54.06 27.18 -14.63
CA TRP A 214 52.78 27.85 -14.42
C TRP A 214 51.55 26.96 -14.58
N GLY A 215 51.69 25.67 -14.89
CA GLY A 215 50.55 24.79 -15.18
C GLY A 215 49.65 24.47 -13.98
N TRP A 216 49.98 24.98 -12.78
CA TRP A 216 49.10 24.99 -11.60
C TRP A 216 48.10 26.17 -11.60
N ALA A 217 48.25 27.14 -12.51
CA ALA A 217 47.40 28.33 -12.62
C ALA A 217 46.40 28.29 -13.79
N THR A 218 46.41 27.21 -14.58
CA THR A 218 45.50 26.90 -15.69
C THR A 218 44.50 25.83 -15.30
#